data_AF-A0A8H6DRU8-F1
#
_entry.id   AF-A0A8H6DRU8-F1
#
_cell.length_a   1.000
_cell.length_b   1.000
_cell.length_c   1.000
_cell.angle_alpha   90.00
_cell.angle_beta   90.00
_cell.angle_gamma   90.00
#
_symmetry.space_group_name_H-M   'P 1'
#
loop_
_entity.id
_entity.type
_entity.pdbx_description
1 polymer ?
#
loop_
_entity_poly.entity_id
_entity_poly.type
_entity_poly.pdbx_seq_one_letter_code
_entity_poly.pdbx_strand_id
1 'polypeptide(L)'
;MSPLLANKPLLGPLVGLNIWTFAMEFLLYKRRIPALSKYNVTFDPATVKKQKAEKLPAFVQWPADNFNNLLEQPTQFYAVLLGLSFLDVKDKRTVSVAWTYVGLRMLHSIIHVSTNNPSIRFPVFAASSLALLGLTAQAAWMLLF
;
A
#
# COMPACT_ATOMS: atom_id res chain seq x y z
N MET A 1 12.94 10.17 -19.58
CA MET A 1 11.59 9.82 -19.09
C MET A 1 10.78 9.31 -20.27
N SER A 2 10.01 8.22 -20.14
CA SER A 2 9.24 7.70 -21.28
C SER A 2 8.20 8.74 -21.76
N PRO A 3 7.88 8.81 -23.06
CA PRO A 3 6.88 9.74 -23.58
C PRO A 3 5.52 9.59 -22.88
N LEU A 4 5.17 8.37 -22.47
CA LEU A 4 3.95 8.06 -21.74
C LEU A 4 3.93 8.73 -20.35
N LEU A 5 5.04 8.70 -19.61
CA LEU A 5 5.14 9.36 -18.30
C LEU A 5 5.17 10.89 -18.44
N ALA A 6 5.73 11.41 -19.53
CA ALA A 6 5.66 12.85 -19.81
C ALA A 6 4.21 13.31 -20.06
N ASN A 7 3.41 12.50 -20.76
CA ASN A 7 2.03 12.83 -21.09
C ASN A 7 1.02 12.48 -19.98
N LYS A 8 1.27 11.43 -19.19
CA LYS A 8 0.41 10.95 -18.10
C LYS A 8 1.24 10.70 -16.83
N PRO A 9 1.73 11.76 -16.16
CA PRO A 9 2.71 11.65 -15.08
C PRO A 9 2.17 10.93 -13.83
N LEU A 10 0.85 10.89 -13.64
CA LEU A 10 0.19 10.16 -12.55
C LEU A 10 0.29 8.62 -12.67
N LEU A 11 0.61 8.09 -13.85
CA LEU A 11 0.86 6.65 -14.02
C LEU A 11 2.13 6.20 -13.27
N GLY A 12 3.11 7.10 -13.07
CA GLY A 12 4.33 6.81 -12.32
C GLY A 12 4.05 6.40 -10.87
N PRO A 13 3.42 7.27 -10.05
CA PRO A 13 3.01 6.93 -8.68
C PRO A 13 2.11 5.68 -8.60
N LEU A 14 1.18 5.51 -9.56
CA LEU A 14 0.29 4.35 -9.64
C LEU A 14 1.08 3.05 -9.76
N VAL A 15 2.00 2.97 -10.73
CA VAL A 15 2.84 1.79 -10.94
C VAL A 15 3.82 1.62 -9.77
N GLY A 16 4.38 2.71 -9.27
CA GLY A 16 5.32 2.69 -8.15
C GLY A 16 4.75 2.05 -6.89
N LEU A 17 3.52 2.39 -6.51
CA LEU A 17 2.87 1.76 -5.35
C LEU A 17 2.54 0.29 -5.61
N ASN A 18 2.15 -0.07 -6.82
CA ASN A 18 1.83 -1.46 -7.16
C ASN A 18 3.09 -2.36 -7.09
N ILE A 19 4.22 -1.87 -7.60
CA ILE A 19 5.53 -2.55 -7.43
C ILE A 19 5.84 -2.74 -5.94
N TRP A 20 5.57 -1.74 -5.11
CA TRP A 20 5.78 -1.85 -3.66
C TRP A 20 4.86 -2.88 -3.00
N THR A 21 3.61 -2.99 -3.45
CA THR A 21 2.68 -4.03 -3.00
C THR A 21 3.23 -5.43 -3.31
N PHE A 22 3.75 -5.67 -4.52
CA PHE A 22 4.42 -6.94 -4.85
C PHE A 22 5.66 -7.19 -4.02
N ALA A 23 6.44 -6.16 -3.69
CA ALA A 23 7.59 -6.30 -2.81
C ALA A 23 7.17 -6.76 -1.39
N MET A 24 6.06 -6.24 -0.86
CA MET A 24 5.50 -6.68 0.43
C MET A 24 4.88 -8.07 0.37
N GLU A 25 4.25 -8.43 -0.75
CA GLU A 25 3.76 -9.78 -1.00
C GLU A 25 4.91 -10.80 -1.02
N PHE A 26 6.00 -10.48 -1.71
CA PHE A 26 7.20 -11.31 -1.71
C PHE A 26 7.76 -11.49 -0.29
N LEU A 27 7.81 -10.41 0.50
CA LEU A 27 8.27 -10.48 1.89
C LEU A 27 7.35 -11.36 2.75
N LEU A 28 6.03 -11.28 2.55
CA LEU A 28 5.05 -12.16 3.16
C LEU A 28 5.39 -13.61 2.87
N TYR A 29 5.56 -14.00 1.59
CA TYR A 29 5.84 -15.38 1.23
C TYR A 29 7.18 -15.85 1.80
N LYS A 30 8.21 -15.01 1.68
CA LYS A 30 9.56 -15.30 2.17
C LYS A 30 9.58 -15.62 3.67
N ARG A 31 8.81 -14.89 4.49
CA ARG A 31 8.76 -15.14 5.95
C ARG A 31 7.79 -16.26 6.32
N ARG A 32 6.63 -16.31 5.67
CA ARG A 32 5.51 -17.18 6.07
C ARG A 32 5.71 -18.62 5.62
N ILE A 33 6.09 -18.88 4.37
CA ILE A 33 6.15 -20.25 3.83
C ILE A 33 7.07 -21.15 4.66
N PRO A 34 8.32 -20.76 4.99
CA PRO A 34 9.19 -21.57 5.83
C PRO A 34 8.63 -21.77 7.25
N ALA A 35 7.97 -20.74 7.79
CA ALA A 35 7.41 -20.78 9.14
C ALA A 35 6.22 -21.74 9.25
N LEU A 36 5.36 -21.84 8.22
CA LEU A 36 4.24 -22.78 8.23
C LEU A 36 4.70 -24.23 8.43
N SER A 37 5.79 -24.62 7.74
CA SER A 37 6.42 -25.91 7.92
C SER A 37 7.09 -26.03 9.30
N LYS A 38 7.93 -25.05 9.69
CA LYS A 38 8.65 -25.07 10.97
C LYS A 38 7.73 -25.21 12.19
N TYR A 39 6.56 -24.58 12.17
CA TYR A 39 5.61 -24.57 13.27
C TYR A 39 4.47 -25.59 13.09
N ASN A 40 4.56 -26.50 12.10
CA ASN A 40 3.56 -27.54 11.84
C ASN A 40 2.13 -26.97 11.78
N VAL A 41 1.94 -25.91 10.98
CA VAL A 41 0.63 -25.33 10.72
C VAL A 41 -0.06 -26.14 9.62
N THR A 42 -1.25 -26.66 9.90
CA THR A 42 -2.04 -27.42 8.94
C THR A 42 -2.77 -26.49 7.97
N PHE A 43 -3.10 -27.00 6.78
CA PHE A 43 -3.86 -26.27 5.75
C PHE A 43 -5.37 -26.55 5.81
N ASP A 44 -5.86 -27.10 6.92
CA ASP A 44 -7.28 -27.28 7.14
C ASP A 44 -7.98 -25.91 7.27
N PRO A 45 -8.95 -25.59 6.39
CA PRO A 45 -9.66 -24.31 6.40
C PRO A 45 -10.32 -23.98 7.75
N ALA A 46 -10.74 -25.00 8.52
CA ALA A 46 -11.40 -24.80 9.81
C ALA A 46 -10.42 -24.34 10.91
N THR A 47 -9.13 -24.69 10.81
CA THR A 47 -8.16 -24.51 11.90
C THR A 47 -6.97 -23.61 11.55
N VAL A 48 -6.65 -23.44 10.27
CA VAL A 48 -5.44 -22.73 9.80
C VAL A 48 -5.32 -21.30 10.32
N LYS A 49 -6.45 -20.55 10.42
CA LYS A 49 -6.43 -19.16 10.91
C LYS A 49 -6.03 -19.10 12.38
N LYS A 50 -6.63 -19.96 13.22
CA LYS A 50 -6.33 -20.07 14.65
C LYS A 50 -4.89 -20.52 14.87
N GLN A 51 -4.46 -21.57 14.16
CA GLN A 51 -3.08 -22.08 14.26
C GLN A 51 -2.03 -21.05 13.86
N LYS A 52 -2.28 -20.23 12.83
CA LYS A 52 -1.36 -19.13 12.47
C LYS A 52 -1.21 -18.14 13.62
N ALA A 53 -2.32 -17.73 14.24
CA ALA A 53 -2.32 -16.79 15.35
C ALA A 53 -1.60 -17.33 16.59
N GLU A 54 -1.79 -18.61 16.90
CA GLU A 54 -1.22 -19.24 18.10
C GLU A 54 0.25 -19.67 17.94
N LYS A 55 0.62 -20.16 16.75
CA LYS A 55 1.92 -20.81 16.53
C LYS A 55 2.96 -19.92 15.86
N LEU A 56 2.57 -18.93 15.06
CA LEU A 56 3.53 -18.14 14.30
C LEU A 56 3.99 -16.90 15.09
N PRO A 57 5.31 -16.62 15.15
CA PRO A 57 5.82 -15.39 15.73
C PRO A 57 5.22 -14.15 15.06
N ALA A 58 4.97 -13.09 15.84
CA ALA A 58 4.35 -11.86 15.33
C ALA A 58 5.06 -11.28 14.10
N PHE A 59 6.40 -11.25 14.09
CA PHE A 59 7.21 -10.75 12.98
C PHE A 59 7.00 -11.50 11.63
N VAL A 60 6.56 -12.75 11.68
CA VAL A 60 6.19 -13.55 10.49
C VAL A 60 4.81 -13.14 9.96
N GLN A 61 3.92 -12.67 10.84
CA GLN A 61 2.57 -12.25 10.49
C GLN A 61 2.52 -10.83 9.93
N TRP A 62 3.36 -9.91 10.43
CA TRP A 62 3.32 -8.48 10.08
C TRP A 62 3.34 -8.16 8.58
N PRO A 63 4.15 -8.82 7.72
CA PRO A 63 4.08 -8.53 6.27
C PRO A 63 2.72 -8.83 5.65
N ALA A 64 1.96 -9.78 6.18
CA ALA A 64 0.63 -10.06 5.67
C ALA A 64 -0.41 -9.07 6.16
N ASP A 65 -0.32 -8.64 7.41
CA ASP A 65 -1.16 -7.56 7.93
C ASP A 65 -0.89 -6.27 7.14
N ASN A 66 0.38 -6.01 6.81
CA ASN A 66 0.77 -4.90 5.94
C ASN A 66 0.27 -5.07 4.49
N PHE A 67 0.42 -6.24 3.89
CA PHE A 67 -0.07 -6.52 2.54
C PHE A 67 -1.58 -6.30 2.44
N ASN A 68 -2.35 -6.80 3.40
CA ASN A 68 -3.79 -6.54 3.47
C ASN A 68 -4.08 -5.03 3.58
N ASN A 69 -3.36 -4.30 4.43
CA ASN A 69 -3.52 -2.85 4.54
C ASN A 69 -3.16 -2.11 3.23
N LEU A 70 -2.21 -2.63 2.44
CA LEU A 70 -1.88 -2.11 1.10
C LEU A 70 -2.95 -2.43 0.05
N LEU A 71 -3.86 -3.36 0.30
CA LEU A 71 -5.01 -3.65 -0.56
C LEU A 71 -6.29 -2.94 -0.13
N GLU A 72 -6.40 -2.50 1.12
CA GLU A 72 -7.59 -1.78 1.60
C GLU A 72 -7.63 -0.32 1.13
N GLN A 73 -6.77 0.55 1.68
CA GLN A 73 -6.82 1.98 1.38
C GLN A 73 -6.24 2.33 -0.01
N PRO A 74 -5.10 1.76 -0.45
CA PRO A 74 -4.55 2.08 -1.77
C PRO A 74 -5.45 1.74 -2.96
N THR A 75 -6.45 0.87 -2.80
CA THR A 75 -7.45 0.63 -3.84
C THR A 75 -8.18 1.91 -4.23
N GLN A 76 -8.46 2.79 -3.25
CA GLN A 76 -9.03 4.12 -3.52
C GLN A 76 -8.03 5.02 -4.26
N PHE A 77 -6.76 4.99 -3.89
CA PHE A 77 -5.70 5.75 -4.57
C PHE A 77 -5.58 5.37 -6.04
N TYR A 78 -5.61 4.08 -6.37
CA TYR A 78 -5.56 3.63 -7.77
C TYR A 78 -6.75 4.15 -8.58
N ALA A 79 -7.97 4.09 -8.03
CA ALA A 79 -9.16 4.61 -8.69
C ALA A 79 -9.05 6.13 -8.94
N VAL A 80 -8.64 6.90 -7.92
CA VAL A 80 -8.49 8.36 -8.01
C VAL A 80 -7.40 8.75 -9.03
N LEU A 81 -6.24 8.10 -9.02
CA LEU A 81 -5.17 8.40 -9.97
C LEU A 81 -5.53 8.07 -11.41
N LEU A 82 -6.25 6.95 -11.63
CA LEU A 82 -6.77 6.64 -12.95
C LEU A 82 -7.77 7.70 -13.40
N GLY A 83 -8.73 8.08 -12.54
CA GLY A 83 -9.69 9.14 -12.84
C GLY A 83 -9.02 10.47 -13.19
N LEU A 84 -8.08 10.94 -12.36
CA LEU A 84 -7.30 12.16 -12.63
C LEU A 84 -6.47 12.05 -13.93
N SER A 85 -5.94 10.86 -14.23
CA SER A 85 -5.22 10.61 -15.48
C SER A 85 -6.15 10.67 -16.70
N PHE A 86 -7.37 10.15 -16.59
CA PHE A 86 -8.41 10.26 -17.63
C PHE A 86 -8.84 11.71 -17.86
N LEU A 87 -8.95 12.52 -16.80
CA LEU A 87 -9.21 13.97 -16.85
C LEU A 87 -8.01 14.80 -17.33
N ASP A 88 -6.92 14.14 -17.75
CA ASP A 88 -5.71 14.76 -18.28
C ASP A 88 -5.00 15.71 -17.30
N VAL A 89 -5.13 15.46 -15.99
CA VAL A 89 -4.42 16.22 -14.95
C VAL A 89 -2.94 15.88 -14.96
N LYS A 90 -2.10 16.91 -15.14
CA LYS A 90 -0.63 16.79 -15.29
C LYS A 90 0.16 17.78 -14.45
N ASP A 91 -0.52 18.61 -13.66
CA ASP A 91 0.14 19.68 -12.93
C ASP A 91 1.13 19.11 -11.89
N LYS A 92 2.21 19.84 -11.65
CA LYS A 92 3.30 19.40 -10.78
C LYS A 92 2.86 19.18 -9.33
N ARG A 93 1.85 19.91 -8.86
CA ARG A 93 1.38 19.82 -7.47
C ARG A 93 0.65 18.49 -7.25
N THR A 94 -0.30 18.14 -8.11
CA THR A 94 -1.03 16.87 -8.02
C THR A 94 -0.09 15.68 -8.12
N VAL A 95 0.86 15.72 -9.06
CA VAL A 95 1.88 14.66 -9.22
C VAL A 95 2.77 14.54 -7.97
N SER A 96 3.17 15.67 -7.37
CA SER A 96 3.96 15.66 -6.14
C SER A 96 3.20 15.07 -4.96
N VAL A 97 1.90 15.41 -4.79
CA VAL A 97 1.05 14.83 -3.74
C VAL A 97 0.89 13.32 -3.94
N ALA A 98 0.74 12.86 -5.19
CA ALA A 98 0.67 11.44 -5.51
C ALA A 98 1.97 10.69 -5.12
N TRP A 99 3.15 11.25 -5.41
CA TRP A 99 4.41 10.66 -4.95
C TRP A 99 4.59 10.72 -3.43
N THR A 100 4.15 11.79 -2.77
CA THR A 100 4.12 11.89 -1.31
C THR A 100 3.28 10.77 -0.69
N TYR A 101 2.10 10.49 -1.27
CA TYR A 101 1.29 9.34 -0.85
C TYR A 101 2.09 8.03 -0.95
N VAL A 102 2.70 7.75 -2.10
CA VAL A 102 3.52 6.53 -2.30
C VAL A 102 4.64 6.43 -1.26
N GLY A 103 5.41 7.50 -1.06
CA GLY A 103 6.51 7.53 -0.09
C GLY A 103 6.05 7.28 1.34
N LEU A 104 4.93 7.89 1.76
CA LEU A 104 4.33 7.66 3.08
C LEU A 104 3.85 6.21 3.24
N ARG A 105 3.26 5.61 2.20
CA ARG A 105 2.84 4.19 2.22
C ARG A 105 4.03 3.24 2.30
N MET A 106 5.14 3.56 1.63
CA MET A 106 6.39 2.80 1.75
C MET A 106 6.95 2.89 3.17
N LEU A 107 7.04 4.10 3.73
CA LEU A 107 7.52 4.32 5.10
C LEU A 107 6.64 3.61 6.14
N HIS A 108 5.31 3.74 6.04
CA HIS A 108 4.37 3.02 6.89
C HIS A 108 4.61 1.51 6.84
N SER A 109 4.82 0.96 5.63
CA SER A 109 5.04 -0.47 5.44
C SER A 109 6.35 -0.93 6.05
N ILE A 110 7.43 -0.16 5.88
CA ILE A 110 8.73 -0.45 6.51
C ILE A 110 8.59 -0.50 8.03
N ILE A 111 7.92 0.48 8.65
CA ILE A 111 7.69 0.50 10.10
C ILE A 111 6.86 -0.72 10.51
N HIS A 112 5.78 -1.01 9.79
CA HIS A 112 4.86 -2.11 10.11
C HIS A 112 5.57 -3.47 10.07
N VAL A 113 6.40 -3.75 9.06
CA VAL A 113 7.06 -5.05 8.91
C VAL A 113 8.39 -5.19 9.66
N SER A 114 8.89 -4.14 10.31
CA SER A 114 10.16 -4.11 11.06
C SER A 114 9.98 -4.04 12.57
N THR A 115 9.33 -3.00 13.09
CA THR A 115 9.14 -2.77 14.53
C THR A 115 7.67 -2.85 14.94
N ASN A 116 6.76 -2.70 13.97
CA ASN A 116 5.32 -2.63 14.16
C ASN A 116 4.86 -1.67 15.28
N ASN A 117 5.60 -0.58 15.50
CA ASN A 117 5.26 0.39 16.54
C ASN A 117 4.03 1.23 16.12
N PRO A 118 2.86 1.07 16.79
CA PRO A 118 1.62 1.77 16.44
C PRO A 118 1.74 3.29 16.54
N SER A 119 2.44 3.80 17.55
CA SER A 119 2.60 5.23 17.81
C SER A 119 3.36 5.96 16.70
N ILE A 120 4.16 5.24 15.90
CA ILE A 120 4.88 5.80 14.75
C ILE A 120 4.13 5.51 13.45
N ARG A 121 3.65 4.27 13.23
CA ARG A 121 3.00 3.92 11.97
C ARG A 121 1.65 4.62 11.80
N PHE A 122 0.89 4.83 12.87
CA PHE A 122 -0.44 5.45 12.76
C PHE A 122 -0.38 6.90 12.24
N PRO A 123 0.47 7.81 12.77
CA PRO A 123 0.63 9.15 12.18
C PRO A 123 1.06 9.14 10.71
N VAL A 124 1.96 8.22 10.31
CA VAL A 124 2.38 8.09 8.90
C VAL A 124 1.22 7.63 8.02
N PHE A 125 0.41 6.69 8.50
CA PHE A 125 -0.83 6.27 7.84
C PHE A 125 -1.83 7.43 7.71
N ALA A 126 -2.05 8.20 8.78
CA ALA A 126 -2.95 9.34 8.78
C ALA A 126 -2.49 10.43 7.80
N ALA A 127 -1.19 10.75 7.78
CA ALA A 127 -0.61 11.67 6.80
C ALA A 127 -0.81 11.18 5.36
N SER A 128 -0.65 9.87 5.10
CA SER A 128 -0.94 9.31 3.78
C SER A 128 -2.43 9.43 3.42
N SER A 129 -3.33 9.25 4.40
CA SER A 129 -4.77 9.44 4.20
C SER A 129 -5.12 10.87 3.79
N LEU A 130 -4.46 11.86 4.39
CA LEU A 130 -4.65 13.28 4.03
C LEU A 130 -4.14 13.59 2.61
N ALA A 131 -3.02 13.01 2.20
CA ALA A 131 -2.53 13.14 0.82
C ALA A 131 -3.56 12.56 -0.18
N LEU A 132 -4.10 11.37 0.11
CA LEU A 132 -5.16 10.76 -0.71
C LEU A 132 -6.43 11.62 -0.72
N LEU A 133 -6.86 12.15 0.43
CA LEU A 133 -8.00 13.05 0.50
C LEU A 133 -7.80 14.29 -0.39
N GLY A 134 -6.60 14.86 -0.41
CA GLY A 134 -6.25 15.98 -1.31
C GLY A 134 -6.35 15.62 -2.79
N LEU A 135 -5.90 14.42 -3.18
CA LEU A 135 -6.05 13.92 -4.56
C LEU A 135 -7.51 13.69 -4.93
N THR A 136 -8.31 13.14 -4.01
CA THR A 136 -9.75 12.96 -4.20
C THR A 136 -10.46 14.30 -4.34
N ALA A 137 -10.08 15.29 -3.52
CA ALA A 137 -10.62 16.65 -3.63
C ALA A 137 -10.26 17.30 -4.97
N GLN A 138 -9.03 17.10 -5.48
CA GLN A 138 -8.65 17.54 -6.81
C GLN A 138 -9.50 16.86 -7.89
N ALA A 139 -9.75 15.56 -7.78
CA ALA A 139 -10.59 14.83 -8.74
C ALA A 139 -12.03 15.34 -8.73
N ALA A 140 -12.61 15.58 -7.55
CA ALA A 140 -13.93 16.17 -7.40
C ALA A 140 -14.00 17.58 -7.99
N TRP A 141 -12.96 18.40 -7.76
CA TRP A 141 -12.89 19.75 -8.31
C TRP A 141 -12.96 19.72 -9.84
N MET A 142 -12.12 18.91 -10.48
CA MET A 142 -12.06 18.78 -11.94
C MET A 142 -13.33 18.23 -12.59
N LEU A 143 -14.23 17.61 -11.82
CA LEU A 143 -15.51 17.07 -12.31
C LEU A 143 -16.68 18.03 -12.12
N LEU A 144 -16.61 18.89 -11.10
CA LEU A 144 -17.74 19.71 -10.66
C LEU A 144 -17.58 21.19 -11.04
N PHE A 145 -16.36 21.62 -11.36
CA PHE A 145 -16.01 23.01 -11.67
C PHE A 145 -15.04 23.06 -12.86
#